data_AF-A0AAU6QXE0-F1
#
_entry.id   AF-A0AAU6QXE0-F1
#
_cell.length_a   1.000
_cell.length_b   1.000
_cell.length_c   1.000
_cell.angle_alpha   90.00
_cell.angle_beta   90.00
_cell.angle_gamma   90.00
#
_symmetry.space_group_name_H-M   'P 1'
#
loop_
_entity.id
_entity.type
_entity.pdbx_description
1 polymer ?
#
loop_
_entity_poly.entity_id
_entity_poly.type
_entity_poly.pdbx_seq_one_letter_code
_entity_poly.pdbx_strand_id
1 'polypeptide(L)'
;MRRTGSRSGYLIVEWNKGDDAQIDELTQRWPQLVLRRFVAIASCDSGPYKPTEAEFAAGWTQAGTLAVSPRISAVSQLPSLGFDEWYVNGSNTRLSPHENFVNRFQFSTLARKDEFTEKFWKQVVELQPLHVLGAGLPSLFLVTRDEVIFMAITRAES
;
A
#
# COMPACT_ATOMS: atom_id res chain seq x y z
N MET A 1 -0.12 -2.31 18.89
CA MET A 1 -1.57 -2.08 19.14
C MET A 1 -2.29 -1.90 17.81
N ARG A 2 -3.46 -2.53 17.60
CA ARG A 2 -4.25 -2.43 16.35
C ARG A 2 -5.44 -1.50 16.51
N ARG A 3 -5.71 -0.69 15.49
CA ARG A 3 -6.87 0.20 15.37
C ARG A 3 -7.59 -0.07 14.06
N THR A 4 -8.90 0.17 14.03
CA THR A 4 -9.71 0.05 12.82
C THR A 4 -10.61 1.25 12.63
N GLY A 5 -11.00 1.49 11.38
CA GLY A 5 -11.98 2.52 11.04
C GLY A 5 -12.52 2.33 9.64
N SER A 6 -13.29 3.30 9.19
CA SER A 6 -13.81 3.36 7.83
C SER A 6 -13.89 4.80 7.35
N ARG A 7 -13.57 5.03 6.08
CA ARG A 7 -13.65 6.36 5.47
C ARG A 7 -13.83 6.24 3.96
N SER A 8 -14.71 7.06 3.39
CA SER A 8 -14.94 7.16 1.94
C SER A 8 -15.18 5.81 1.24
N GLY A 9 -15.88 4.88 1.90
CA GLY A 9 -16.15 3.53 1.37
C GLY A 9 -15.00 2.52 1.52
N TYR A 10 -13.92 2.88 2.21
CA TYR A 10 -12.83 1.98 2.57
C TYR A 10 -12.88 1.60 4.05
N LEU A 11 -12.45 0.38 4.33
CA LEU A 11 -12.15 -0.14 5.66
C LEU A 11 -10.66 0.02 5.94
N ILE A 12 -10.33 0.34 7.18
CA ILE A 12 -8.98 0.73 7.59
C ILE A 12 -8.54 -0.19 8.73
N VAL A 13 -7.34 -0.76 8.60
CA VAL A 13 -6.61 -1.38 9.70
C VAL A 13 -5.29 -0.65 9.84
N GLU A 14 -4.96 -0.23 11.06
CA GLU A 14 -3.69 0.43 11.37
C GLU A 14 -3.05 -0.25 12.58
N TRP A 15 -1.81 -0.68 12.43
CA TRP A 15 -0.99 -1.28 13.48
C TRP A 15 0.09 -0.29 13.90
N ASN A 16 0.18 -0.03 15.20
CA ASN A 16 1.37 0.60 15.78
C ASN A 16 2.41 -0.50 16.00
N LYS A 17 3.45 -0.51 15.15
CA LYS A 17 4.52 -1.49 15.06
C LYS A 17 5.88 -0.93 15.49
N GLY A 18 6.00 0.37 15.74
CA GLY A 18 7.28 1.00 16.05
C GLY A 18 8.15 1.13 14.80
N ASP A 19 9.45 0.91 14.95
CA ASP A 19 10.44 1.10 13.86
C ASP A 19 10.53 -0.10 12.89
N ASP A 20 9.86 -1.21 13.19
CA ASP A 20 9.88 -2.46 12.43
C ASP A 20 8.63 -2.64 11.53
N ALA A 21 7.96 -1.56 11.13
CA ALA A 21 6.79 -1.66 10.26
C ALA A 21 7.21 -2.01 8.82
N GLN A 22 6.80 -3.18 8.30
CA GLN A 22 7.10 -3.57 6.91
C GLN A 22 5.87 -4.13 6.18
N ILE A 23 5.69 -3.72 4.92
CA ILE A 23 4.57 -4.17 4.07
C ILE A 23 4.75 -5.63 3.64
N ASP A 24 5.99 -6.12 3.54
CA ASP A 24 6.30 -7.49 3.15
C ASP A 24 5.73 -8.50 4.15
N GLU A 25 5.80 -8.24 5.47
CA GLU A 25 5.18 -9.07 6.51
C GLU A 25 3.68 -9.28 6.24
N LEU A 26 2.96 -8.22 5.86
CA LEU A 26 1.53 -8.30 5.56
C LEU A 26 1.26 -9.12 4.31
N THR A 27 2.05 -8.92 3.25
CA THR A 27 1.83 -9.61 1.98
C THR A 27 2.29 -11.06 1.99
N GLN A 28 3.26 -11.43 2.82
CA GLN A 28 3.61 -12.82 3.08
C GLN A 28 2.53 -13.53 3.88
N ARG A 29 1.98 -12.88 4.91
CA ARG A 29 0.90 -13.46 5.74
C ARG A 29 -0.44 -13.51 5.01
N TRP A 30 -0.71 -12.52 4.16
CA TRP A 30 -1.94 -12.37 3.39
C TRP A 30 -1.66 -12.14 1.90
N PRO A 31 -1.17 -13.17 1.16
CA PRO A 31 -0.81 -13.05 -0.25
C PRO A 31 -1.93 -12.53 -1.14
N GLN A 32 -3.19 -12.79 -0.78
CA GLN A 32 -4.36 -12.35 -1.51
C GLN A 32 -4.52 -10.82 -1.59
N LEU A 33 -3.78 -10.06 -0.78
CA LEU A 33 -3.62 -8.61 -0.93
C LEU A 33 -3.06 -8.23 -2.30
N VAL A 34 -2.17 -9.04 -2.87
CA VAL A 34 -1.38 -8.69 -4.07
C VAL A 34 -1.47 -9.71 -5.19
N LEU A 35 -1.79 -10.97 -4.89
CA LEU A 35 -1.88 -12.02 -5.90
C LEU A 35 -2.98 -11.73 -6.94
N ARG A 36 -2.63 -11.94 -8.20
CA ARG A 36 -3.44 -11.66 -9.39
C ARG A 36 -3.79 -10.17 -9.55
N ARG A 37 -3.10 -9.27 -8.85
CA ARG A 37 -3.28 -7.81 -8.90
C ARG A 37 -2.10 -7.11 -9.57
N PHE A 38 -2.27 -5.81 -9.81
CA PHE A 38 -1.20 -4.90 -10.19
C PHE A 38 -0.84 -4.05 -8.97
N VAL A 39 0.46 -3.84 -8.74
CA VAL A 39 0.98 -3.04 -7.64
C VAL A 39 1.70 -1.83 -8.22
N ALA A 40 1.32 -0.62 -7.80
CA ALA A 40 2.17 0.56 -7.97
C ALA A 40 2.86 0.90 -6.67
N ILE A 41 4.15 1.14 -6.77
CA ILE A 41 5.00 1.53 -5.66
C ILE A 41 5.15 3.05 -5.71
N ALA A 42 4.64 3.72 -4.68
CA ALA A 42 4.65 5.18 -4.56
C ALA A 42 5.87 5.71 -3.81
N SER A 43 6.42 4.93 -2.87
CA SER A 43 7.59 5.31 -2.08
C SER A 43 8.48 4.13 -1.75
N CYS A 44 9.78 4.42 -1.70
CA CYS A 44 10.84 3.59 -1.14
C CYS A 44 11.73 4.51 -0.28
N ASP A 45 12.34 4.01 0.80
CA ASP A 45 13.11 4.76 1.82
C ASP A 45 14.11 5.78 1.25
N SER A 46 14.58 5.60 0.01
CA SER A 46 15.59 6.44 -0.67
C SER A 46 15.06 7.29 -1.82
N GLY A 47 13.73 7.35 -2.03
CA GLY A 47 13.07 8.07 -3.12
C GLY A 47 12.20 7.17 -4.00
N PRO A 48 11.87 7.60 -5.23
CA PRO A 48 11.09 6.78 -6.16
C PRO A 48 11.78 5.44 -6.44
N TYR A 49 11.02 4.35 -6.35
CA TYR A 49 11.54 3.05 -6.75
C TYR A 49 11.74 3.00 -8.26
N LYS A 50 12.90 2.49 -8.67
CA LYS A 50 13.25 2.27 -10.07
C LYS A 50 13.43 0.77 -10.29
N PRO A 51 12.60 0.13 -11.14
CA PRO A 51 12.80 -1.27 -11.51
C PRO A 51 14.19 -1.51 -12.10
N THR A 52 14.76 -2.67 -11.79
CA THR A 52 15.99 -3.18 -12.40
C THR A 52 15.73 -3.60 -13.85
N GLU A 53 16.81 -3.81 -14.63
CA GLU A 53 16.68 -4.32 -16.00
C GLU A 53 15.96 -5.69 -16.06
N ALA A 54 16.19 -6.55 -15.06
CA ALA A 54 15.51 -7.83 -14.94
C ALA A 54 14.00 -7.65 -14.66
N GLU A 55 13.62 -6.69 -13.81
CA GLU A 55 12.22 -6.39 -13.52
C GLU A 55 11.52 -5.75 -14.72
N PHE A 56 12.19 -4.86 -15.46
CA PHE A 56 11.68 -4.36 -16.74
C PHE A 56 11.47 -5.50 -17.74
N ALA A 57 12.42 -6.43 -17.87
CA ALA A 57 12.27 -7.61 -18.71
C ALA A 57 11.13 -8.53 -18.25
N ALA A 58 10.83 -8.56 -16.95
CA ALA A 58 9.68 -9.26 -16.38
C ALA A 58 8.34 -8.51 -16.55
N GLY A 59 8.35 -7.32 -17.15
CA GLY A 59 7.15 -6.55 -17.49
C GLY A 59 6.79 -5.45 -16.50
N TRP A 60 7.67 -5.10 -15.56
CA TRP A 60 7.53 -3.87 -14.78
C TRP A 60 7.64 -2.66 -15.70
N THR A 61 6.97 -1.57 -15.33
CA THR A 61 7.00 -0.30 -16.07
C THR A 61 7.22 0.87 -15.12
N GLN A 62 7.71 1.98 -15.66
CA GLN A 62 7.85 3.24 -14.92
C GLN A 62 6.85 4.26 -15.47
N ALA A 63 5.98 4.79 -14.63
CA ALA A 63 5.04 5.86 -14.94
C ALA A 63 5.36 7.08 -14.06
N GLY A 64 6.20 7.97 -14.56
CA GLY A 64 6.73 9.09 -13.77
C GLY A 64 7.57 8.56 -12.60
N THR A 65 7.13 8.86 -11.37
CA THR A 65 7.78 8.38 -10.13
C THR A 65 7.28 7.01 -9.67
N LEU A 66 6.24 6.44 -10.31
CA LEU A 66 5.67 5.17 -9.91
C LEU A 66 6.28 4.03 -10.71
N ALA A 67 6.74 3.01 -9.99
CA ALA A 67 6.99 1.70 -10.57
C ALA A 67 5.70 0.88 -10.53
N VAL A 68 5.28 0.33 -11.67
CA VAL A 68 4.04 -0.44 -11.80
C VAL A 68 4.39 -1.86 -12.21
N SER A 69 3.96 -2.82 -11.41
CA SER A 69 4.21 -4.24 -11.63
C SER A 69 3.39 -4.80 -12.79
N PRO A 70 3.85 -5.90 -13.42
CA PRO A 70 2.95 -6.79 -14.15
C PRO A 70 1.93 -7.41 -13.17
N ARG A 71 0.97 -8.18 -13.70
CA ARG A 71 0.04 -8.93 -12.83
C ARG A 71 0.84 -9.92 -11.98
N ILE A 72 0.80 -9.73 -10.67
CA ILE A 72 1.56 -10.53 -9.71
C ILE A 72 1.01 -11.97 -9.68
N SER A 73 1.90 -12.95 -9.87
CA SER A 73 1.61 -14.37 -9.73
C SER A 73 2.27 -15.00 -8.49
N ALA A 74 3.28 -14.36 -7.92
CA ALA A 74 3.94 -14.77 -6.68
C ALA A 74 4.39 -13.55 -5.87
N VAL A 75 4.25 -13.60 -4.54
CA VAL A 75 4.68 -12.50 -3.63
C VAL A 75 6.17 -12.19 -3.79
N SER A 76 7.00 -13.18 -4.10
CA SER A 76 8.44 -13.01 -4.36
C SER A 76 8.79 -12.17 -5.59
N GLN A 77 7.81 -11.80 -6.43
CA GLN A 77 7.99 -10.85 -7.53
C GLN A 77 7.94 -9.40 -7.06
N LEU A 78 7.45 -9.16 -5.84
CA LEU A 78 7.44 -7.84 -5.24
C LEU A 78 8.77 -7.60 -4.55
N PRO A 79 9.27 -6.36 -4.61
CA PRO A 79 10.54 -6.04 -3.99
C PRO A 79 10.36 -6.04 -2.47
N SER A 80 11.36 -6.55 -1.76
CA SER A 80 11.21 -7.03 -0.38
C SER A 80 11.64 -6.05 0.71
N LEU A 81 12.25 -4.90 0.40
CA LEU A 81 12.86 -4.04 1.44
C LEU A 81 12.66 -2.54 1.18
N GLY A 82 12.29 -1.83 2.25
CA GLY A 82 12.25 -0.36 2.32
C GLY A 82 11.19 0.28 1.44
N PHE A 83 10.03 -0.37 1.27
CA PHE A 83 8.91 0.20 0.54
C PHE A 83 7.79 0.60 1.47
N ASP A 84 7.39 1.85 1.30
CA ASP A 84 6.63 2.52 2.34
C ASP A 84 5.18 2.67 1.94
N GLU A 85 4.84 2.66 0.64
CA GLU A 85 3.45 2.86 0.18
C GLU A 85 3.17 2.19 -1.17
N TRP A 86 2.20 1.27 -1.16
CA TRP A 86 1.75 0.50 -2.33
C TRP A 86 0.26 0.72 -2.62
N TYR A 87 -0.06 0.95 -3.89
CA TYR A 87 -1.42 0.98 -4.41
C TYR A 87 -1.70 -0.29 -5.20
N VAL A 88 -2.71 -1.05 -4.80
CA VAL A 88 -3.02 -2.35 -5.40
C VAL A 88 -4.36 -2.34 -6.13
N ASN A 89 -4.34 -2.71 -7.41
CA ASN A 89 -5.49 -2.65 -8.30
C ASN A 89 -5.87 -4.02 -8.88
N GLY A 90 -7.17 -4.27 -9.05
CA GLY A 90 -7.68 -5.48 -9.72
C GLY A 90 -7.54 -5.48 -11.25
N SER A 91 -7.50 -4.28 -11.84
CA SER A 91 -7.35 -4.03 -13.27
C SER A 91 -6.07 -3.26 -13.56
N ASN A 92 -5.59 -3.33 -14.81
CA ASN A 92 -4.49 -2.51 -15.30
C ASN A 92 -4.94 -1.06 -15.54
N THR A 93 -5.51 -0.44 -14.50
CA THR A 93 -5.87 0.97 -14.53
C THR A 93 -4.58 1.75 -14.58
N ARG A 94 -4.42 2.66 -15.55
CA ARG A 94 -3.27 3.58 -15.59
C ARG A 94 -3.23 4.35 -14.28
N LEU A 95 -2.28 4.00 -13.43
CA LEU A 95 -2.01 4.72 -12.20
C LEU A 95 -1.24 5.97 -12.60
N SER A 96 -1.87 7.12 -12.43
CA SER A 96 -1.20 8.41 -12.61
C SER A 96 -0.20 8.62 -11.46
N PRO A 97 0.94 9.28 -11.74
CA PRO A 97 1.86 9.72 -10.70
C PRO A 97 1.10 10.47 -9.60
N HIS A 98 1.44 10.18 -8.35
CA HIS A 98 0.72 10.70 -7.20
C HIS A 98 1.65 10.87 -5.99
N GLU A 99 1.20 11.60 -4.97
CA GLU A 99 2.01 11.97 -3.81
C GLU A 99 2.22 10.77 -2.87
N ASN A 100 3.35 10.75 -2.15
CA ASN A 100 3.63 9.80 -1.08
C ASN A 100 3.32 10.41 0.29
N PHE A 101 2.81 9.62 1.22
CA PHE A 101 2.30 10.11 2.51
C PHE A 101 2.97 9.48 3.74
N VAL A 102 3.71 8.40 3.54
CA VAL A 102 4.28 7.51 4.57
C VAL A 102 5.64 7.95 5.13
N ASN A 103 6.37 8.81 4.41
CA ASN A 103 7.64 9.39 4.89
C ASN A 103 7.46 10.50 5.93
N ARG A 104 6.25 10.63 6.49
CA ARG A 104 5.95 11.57 7.57
C ARG A 104 5.84 10.81 8.89
N PHE A 105 6.67 11.21 9.85
CA PHE A 105 6.57 10.74 11.23
C PHE A 105 5.14 10.94 11.77
N GLN A 106 4.59 9.88 12.37
CA GLN A 106 3.23 9.81 12.93
C GLN A 106 2.09 9.94 11.92
N PHE A 107 2.31 9.63 10.65
CA PHE A 107 1.19 9.52 9.71
C PHE A 107 0.17 8.46 10.19
N SER A 108 -1.12 8.79 10.09
CA SER A 108 -2.22 7.90 10.44
C SER A 108 -3.38 8.12 9.49
N THR A 109 -3.84 7.04 8.86
CA THR A 109 -4.99 7.09 7.95
C THR A 109 -6.31 7.36 8.69
N LEU A 110 -6.30 7.20 10.03
CA LEU A 110 -7.42 7.44 10.93
C LEU A 110 -7.47 8.87 11.49
N ALA A 111 -6.42 9.68 11.30
CA ALA A 111 -6.40 11.05 11.80
C ALA A 111 -7.52 11.90 11.18
N ARG A 112 -8.13 12.77 11.98
CA ARG A 112 -9.17 13.70 11.53
C ARG A 112 -8.64 15.13 11.60
N LYS A 113 -9.04 15.95 10.63
CA LYS A 113 -8.62 17.37 10.53
C LYS A 113 -7.10 17.54 10.39
N ASP A 114 -6.41 16.53 9.87
CA ASP A 114 -4.99 16.59 9.52
C ASP A 114 -4.86 16.76 8.00
N GLU A 115 -4.21 17.84 7.55
CA GLU A 115 -4.15 18.22 6.14
C GLU A 115 -3.56 17.12 5.25
N PHE A 116 -2.52 16.43 5.72
CA PHE A 116 -1.88 15.34 4.97
C PHE A 116 -2.79 14.14 4.84
N THR A 117 -3.50 13.80 5.92
CA THR A 117 -4.51 12.73 5.91
C THR A 117 -5.64 13.08 4.95
N GLU A 118 -6.09 14.34 4.90
CA GLU A 118 -7.09 14.78 3.91
C GLU A 118 -6.58 14.66 2.46
N LYS A 119 -5.31 15.02 2.19
CA LYS A 119 -4.68 14.85 0.87
C LYS A 119 -4.58 13.38 0.47
N PHE A 120 -4.10 12.52 1.37
CA PHE A 120 -4.08 11.07 1.19
C PHE A 120 -5.48 10.55 0.81
N TRP A 121 -6.51 10.93 1.57
CA TRP A 121 -7.86 10.46 1.30
C TRP A 121 -8.44 10.99 -0.01
N LYS A 122 -8.13 12.23 -0.40
CA LYS A 122 -8.50 12.76 -1.71
C LYS A 122 -7.90 11.89 -2.83
N GLN A 123 -6.62 11.54 -2.72
CA GLN A 123 -5.93 10.68 -3.66
C GLN A 123 -6.50 9.26 -3.70
N VAL A 124 -6.79 8.64 -2.55
CA VAL A 124 -7.43 7.32 -2.50
C VAL A 124 -8.81 7.31 -3.14
N VAL A 125 -9.60 8.37 -2.95
CA VAL A 125 -10.92 8.51 -3.57
C VAL A 125 -10.81 8.71 -5.09
N GLU A 126 -9.83 9.47 -5.55
CA GLU A 126 -9.61 9.73 -6.98
C GLU A 126 -9.08 8.50 -7.73
N LEU A 127 -8.05 7.84 -7.19
CA LEU A 127 -7.40 6.69 -7.82
C LEU A 127 -8.21 5.40 -7.70
N GLN A 128 -9.10 5.34 -6.71
CA GLN A 128 -9.93 4.17 -6.41
C GLN A 128 -9.16 2.83 -6.41
N PRO A 129 -8.06 2.69 -5.65
CA PRO A 129 -7.39 1.39 -5.53
C PRO A 129 -8.27 0.34 -4.85
N LEU A 130 -7.93 -0.94 -4.96
CA LEU A 130 -8.57 -1.94 -4.11
C LEU A 130 -7.96 -1.94 -2.71
N HIS A 131 -6.63 -1.87 -2.64
CA HIS A 131 -5.88 -1.77 -1.39
C HIS A 131 -4.88 -0.62 -1.49
N VAL A 132 -4.66 0.07 -0.37
CA VAL A 132 -3.45 0.84 -0.12
C VAL A 132 -2.77 0.25 1.09
N LEU A 133 -1.52 -0.13 0.93
CA LEU A 133 -0.66 -0.60 2.00
C LEU A 133 0.35 0.49 2.27
N GLY A 134 0.62 0.78 3.53
CA GLY A 134 1.68 1.72 3.86
C GLY A 134 2.39 1.38 5.16
N ALA A 135 3.70 1.52 5.17
CA ALA A 135 4.56 1.43 6.32
C ALA A 135 5.23 2.79 6.52
N GLY A 136 4.79 3.53 7.54
CA GLY A 136 5.45 4.74 8.02
C GLY A 136 5.82 4.56 9.49
N LEU A 137 6.64 5.46 10.04
CA LEU A 137 6.96 5.41 11.46
C LEU A 137 5.85 6.09 12.29
N PRO A 138 5.21 5.41 13.27
CA PRO A 138 5.37 4.02 13.72
C PRO A 138 4.28 3.05 13.20
N SER A 139 3.53 3.48 12.18
CA SER A 139 2.29 2.85 11.71
C SER A 139 2.47 2.01 10.43
N LEU A 140 2.03 0.76 10.52
CA LEU A 140 1.69 -0.03 9.35
C LEU A 140 0.19 0.09 9.11
N PHE A 141 -0.28 0.24 7.88
CA PHE A 141 -1.70 0.32 7.59
C PHE A 141 -2.12 -0.43 6.32
N LEU A 142 -3.39 -0.82 6.33
CA LEU A 142 -4.15 -1.30 5.19
C LEU A 142 -5.42 -0.47 5.07
N VAL A 143 -5.63 0.11 3.90
CA VAL A 143 -6.89 0.72 3.47
C VAL A 143 -7.47 -0.16 2.37
N THR A 144 -8.69 -0.68 2.51
CA THR A 144 -9.25 -1.65 1.56
C THR A 144 -10.75 -1.52 1.32
N ARG A 145 -11.21 -1.85 0.10
CA ARG A 145 -12.64 -2.11 -0.20
C ARG A 145 -13.01 -3.58 -0.19
N ASP A 146 -12.06 -4.48 0.10
CA ASP A 146 -12.30 -5.91 0.19
C ASP A 146 -12.72 -6.27 1.63
N GLU A 147 -14.02 -6.46 1.83
CA GLU A 147 -14.56 -6.78 3.15
C GLU A 147 -14.10 -8.17 3.63
N VAL A 148 -13.93 -9.12 2.71
CA VAL A 148 -13.53 -10.49 3.05
C VAL A 148 -12.13 -10.49 3.65
N ILE A 149 -11.20 -9.76 3.03
CA ILE A 149 -9.83 -9.67 3.54
C ILE A 149 -9.77 -8.90 4.85
N PHE A 150 -10.53 -7.81 4.97
CA PHE A 150 -10.60 -7.02 6.20
C PHE A 150 -11.07 -7.89 7.37
N MET A 151 -12.13 -8.68 7.17
CA MET A 151 -12.66 -9.57 8.20
C MET A 151 -11.68 -10.70 8.54
N ALA A 152 -10.96 -11.26 7.55
CA ALA A 152 -9.94 -12.27 7.81
C ALA A 152 -8.79 -11.72 8.67
N ILE A 153 -8.27 -10.54 8.32
CA ILE A 153 -7.17 -9.88 9.04
C ILE A 153 -7.58 -9.54 10.48
N THR A 154 -8.76 -8.95 10.66
CA THR A 154 -9.21 -8.48 11.98
C THR A 154 -9.57 -9.61 12.95
N ARG A 155 -9.88 -10.82 12.44
CA ARG A 155 -10.17 -12.03 13.24
C ARG A 155 -8.95 -12.89 13.55
N ALA A 156 -7.92 -12.87 12.70
CA ALA A 156 -6.72 -13.67 12.92
C ALA A 156 -5.81 -13.14 14.04
N GLU A 157 -6.13 -11.96 14.57
CA GLU A 157 -5.37 -11.26 15.61
C GLU A 157 -6.25 -10.85 16.80
N SER A 158 -7.41 -11.50 16.95
CA SER A 158 -8.31 -11.38 18.12
C SER A 158 -8.03 -12.45 19.16
#